data_AF-A0A256IQP6-F1
#
_entry.id   AF-A0A256IQP6-F1
#
_cell.length_a   1.000
_cell.length_b   1.000
_cell.length_c   1.000
_cell.angle_alpha   90.00
_cell.angle_beta   90.00
_cell.angle_gamma   90.00
#
_symmetry.space_group_name_H-M   'P 1'
#
loop_
_entity.id
_entity.type
_entity.pdbx_description
1 polymer ?
#
loop_
_entity_poly.entity_id
_entity_poly.type
_entity_poly.pdbx_seq_one_letter_code
_entity_poly.pdbx_strand_id
1 'polypeptide(L)'
;MRARRRRLLAAVPVLAAGGFLVGRALGFWRLRLAVGRLLALLPDAVPTHVRVLPPPDDEYAGTLPHTPAETRERLPECGFSELVRAYFHAYDRDGETVHEVGSFVHRPEGITGDWQVHVRLFPAPDGATEVWAHWEPNPYVAPLAHLRMEGYDPARGERLAAELIDGLR
;
A
#
# COMPACT_ATOMS: atom_id res chain seq x y z
N MET A 1 30.22 3.77 -32.14
CA MET A 1 29.76 3.18 -30.85
C MET A 1 29.00 4.15 -29.91
N ARG A 2 29.25 5.47 -29.92
CA ARG A 2 28.57 6.44 -29.01
C ARG A 2 27.05 6.61 -29.25
N ALA A 3 26.58 6.52 -30.49
CA ALA A 3 25.15 6.71 -30.83
C ALA A 3 24.23 5.55 -30.39
N ARG A 4 24.72 4.30 -30.44
CA ARG A 4 23.96 3.11 -29.97
C ARG A 4 23.77 3.12 -28.44
N ARG A 5 24.80 3.53 -27.69
CA ARG A 5 24.71 3.68 -26.21
C ARG A 5 23.72 4.79 -25.80
N ARG A 6 23.64 5.90 -26.53
CA ARG A 6 22.67 6.98 -26.27
C ARG A 6 21.21 6.57 -26.52
N ARG A 7 20.94 5.77 -27.56
CA ARG A 7 19.59 5.23 -27.84
C ARG A 7 19.13 4.20 -26.80
N LEU A 8 20.04 3.35 -26.33
CA LEU A 8 19.76 2.40 -25.23
C LEU A 8 19.47 3.13 -23.91
N LEU A 9 20.19 4.21 -23.60
CA LEU A 9 19.96 5.02 -22.39
C LEU A 9 18.65 5.81 -22.43
N ALA A 10 18.21 6.27 -23.61
CA ALA A 10 16.93 6.97 -23.77
C ALA A 10 15.71 6.02 -23.78
N ALA A 11 15.89 4.73 -24.06
CA ALA A 11 14.81 3.76 -24.05
C ALA A 11 14.37 3.37 -22.62
N VAL A 12 15.29 3.37 -21.65
CA VAL A 12 15.01 3.02 -20.25
C VAL A 12 13.94 3.92 -19.61
N PRO A 13 14.03 5.27 -19.64
CA PRO A 13 13.01 6.12 -19.05
C PRO A 13 11.65 6.01 -19.75
N VAL A 14 11.63 5.80 -21.06
CA VAL A 14 10.38 5.60 -21.83
C VAL A 14 9.73 4.27 -21.48
N LEU A 15 10.50 3.19 -21.37
CA LEU A 15 10.00 1.89 -20.93
C LEU A 15 9.55 1.91 -19.47
N ALA A 16 10.27 2.63 -18.59
CA ALA A 16 9.89 2.81 -17.19
C ALA A 16 8.58 3.60 -17.06
N ALA A 17 8.44 4.71 -17.79
CA ALA A 17 7.21 5.48 -17.83
C ALA A 17 6.05 4.68 -18.43
N GLY A 18 6.28 3.97 -19.54
CA GLY A 18 5.29 3.09 -20.15
C GLY A 18 4.84 1.98 -19.21
N GLY A 19 5.78 1.29 -18.56
CA GLY A 19 5.50 0.27 -17.56
C GLY A 19 4.76 0.81 -16.33
N PHE A 20 5.10 2.02 -15.88
CA PHE A 20 4.39 2.69 -14.79
C PHE A 20 2.95 3.01 -15.15
N LEU A 21 2.69 3.54 -16.36
CA LEU A 21 1.34 3.85 -16.83
C LEU A 21 0.50 2.58 -17.01
N VAL A 22 1.07 1.51 -17.56
CA VAL A 22 0.41 0.20 -17.66
C VAL A 22 0.13 -0.36 -16.27
N GLY A 23 1.09 -0.27 -15.34
CA GLY A 23 0.91 -0.69 -13.96
C GLY A 23 -0.21 0.06 -13.24
N ARG A 24 -0.30 1.39 -13.43
CA ARG A 24 -1.43 2.19 -12.93
C ARG A 24 -2.75 1.79 -13.56
N ALA A 25 -2.77 1.51 -14.87
CA ALA A 25 -4.00 1.13 -15.58
C ALA A 25 -4.51 -0.27 -15.17
N LEU A 26 -3.60 -1.20 -14.88
CA LEU A 26 -3.94 -2.55 -14.42
C LEU A 26 -4.15 -2.63 -12.90
N GLY A 27 -3.66 -1.65 -12.15
CA GLY A 27 -3.64 -1.60 -10.69
C GLY A 27 -2.46 -2.37 -10.10
N PHE A 28 -1.52 -1.68 -9.46
CA PHE A 28 -0.36 -2.34 -8.84
C PHE A 28 -0.77 -3.30 -7.72
N TRP A 29 -1.95 -3.10 -7.13
CA TRP A 29 -2.57 -3.98 -6.16
C TRP A 29 -2.76 -5.40 -6.70
N ARG A 30 -3.03 -5.59 -8.00
CA ARG A 30 -3.20 -6.95 -8.58
C ARG A 30 -1.88 -7.72 -8.54
N LEU A 31 -0.79 -7.03 -8.90
CA LEU A 31 0.55 -7.59 -8.82
C LEU A 31 0.93 -7.86 -7.37
N ARG A 32 0.69 -6.90 -6.47
CA ARG A 32 0.95 -7.07 -5.03
C ARG A 32 0.18 -8.25 -4.45
N LEU A 33 -1.10 -8.39 -4.77
CA LEU A 33 -1.95 -9.49 -4.31
C LEU A 33 -1.44 -10.85 -4.81
N ALA A 34 -1.09 -10.94 -6.10
CA ALA A 34 -0.56 -12.19 -6.67
C ALA A 34 0.78 -12.58 -6.02
N VAL A 35 1.68 -11.62 -5.84
CA VAL A 35 2.97 -11.83 -5.17
C VAL A 35 2.77 -12.19 -3.70
N GLY A 36 1.91 -11.47 -2.97
CA GLY A 36 1.59 -11.76 -1.56
C GLY A 36 1.02 -13.16 -1.36
N ARG A 37 0.12 -13.61 -2.24
CA ARG A 37 -0.39 -14.99 -2.25
C ARG A 37 0.72 -16.02 -2.47
N LEU A 38 1.61 -15.78 -3.43
CA LEU A 38 2.74 -16.67 -3.70
C LEU A 38 3.71 -16.74 -2.51
N LEU A 39 4.02 -15.59 -1.89
CA LEU A 39 4.91 -15.51 -0.74
C LEU A 39 4.31 -16.21 0.50
N ALA A 40 2.99 -16.14 0.68
CA ALA A 40 2.29 -16.84 1.75
C ALA A 40 2.35 -18.38 1.61
N LEU A 41 2.55 -18.92 0.40
CA LEU A 41 2.75 -20.36 0.18
C LEU A 41 4.18 -20.82 0.54
N LEU A 42 5.12 -19.89 0.73
CA LEU A 42 6.54 -20.17 0.92
C LEU A 42 7.11 -19.45 2.16
N PRO A 43 6.47 -19.55 3.35
CA PRO A 43 6.83 -18.70 4.50
C PRO A 43 8.27 -18.88 4.96
N ASP A 44 8.85 -20.08 4.81
CA ASP A 44 10.20 -20.39 5.28
C ASP A 44 11.30 -20.18 4.22
N ALA A 45 10.91 -19.99 2.95
CA ALA A 45 11.85 -19.84 1.84
C ALA A 45 12.08 -18.38 1.43
N VAL A 46 11.38 -17.43 2.05
CA VAL A 46 11.43 -16.01 1.70
C VAL A 46 12.23 -15.18 2.73
N PRO A 47 13.03 -14.19 2.28
CA PRO A 47 13.70 -13.27 3.18
C PRO A 47 12.71 -12.54 4.10
N THR A 48 13.13 -12.24 5.33
CA THR A 48 12.30 -11.56 6.35
C THR A 48 11.64 -10.28 5.82
N HIS A 49 12.36 -9.49 5.01
CA HIS A 49 11.89 -8.21 4.50
C HIS A 49 10.82 -8.31 3.39
N VAL A 50 10.48 -9.51 2.92
CA VAL A 50 9.36 -9.76 1.99
C VAL A 50 8.37 -10.78 2.54
N ARG A 51 8.49 -11.15 3.83
CA ARG A 51 7.55 -12.05 4.47
C ARG A 51 6.17 -11.41 4.52
N VAL A 52 5.13 -12.24 4.36
CA VAL A 52 3.74 -11.82 4.59
C VAL A 52 3.50 -11.83 6.10
N LEU A 53 3.04 -10.71 6.65
CA LEU A 53 2.83 -10.55 8.09
C LEU A 53 1.38 -10.17 8.39
N PRO A 54 0.80 -10.53 9.54
CA PRO A 54 -0.44 -9.92 9.97
C PRO A 54 -0.27 -8.40 10.12
N PRO A 55 -1.29 -7.58 9.80
CA PRO A 55 -1.29 -6.20 10.22
C PRO A 55 -1.33 -6.13 11.76
N PRO A 56 -0.56 -5.25 12.41
CA PRO A 56 -0.70 -4.95 13.84
C PRO A 56 -2.13 -4.55 14.22
N ASP A 57 -2.68 -5.20 15.27
CA ASP A 57 -4.07 -5.05 15.72
C ASP A 57 -4.50 -3.60 15.99
N ASP A 58 -3.56 -2.77 16.46
CA ASP A 58 -3.78 -1.36 16.80
C ASP A 58 -3.85 -0.43 15.59
N GLU A 59 -3.65 -0.96 14.38
CA GLU A 59 -3.85 -0.21 13.14
C GLU A 59 -5.26 -0.33 12.56
N TYR A 60 -6.15 -1.16 13.11
CA TYR A 60 -7.51 -1.26 12.56
C TYR A 60 -8.25 0.07 12.72
N ALA A 61 -8.64 0.68 11.61
CA ALA A 61 -9.22 2.02 11.57
C ALA A 61 -10.73 2.04 11.30
N GLY A 62 -11.31 0.89 10.95
CA GLY A 62 -12.74 0.75 10.71
C GLY A 62 -13.08 0.05 9.40
N THR A 63 -14.35 0.11 9.03
CA THR A 63 -14.91 -0.51 7.83
C THR A 63 -15.65 0.52 6.98
N LEU A 64 -15.43 0.47 5.68
CA LEU A 64 -16.17 1.23 4.67
C LEU A 64 -17.29 0.36 4.08
N PRO A 65 -18.51 0.89 3.90
CA PRO A 65 -19.65 0.13 3.36
C PRO A 65 -19.57 -0.07 1.83
N HIS A 66 -18.35 -0.09 1.28
CA HIS A 66 -18.06 -0.21 -0.14
C HIS A 66 -17.18 -1.43 -0.38
N THR A 67 -17.30 -2.01 -1.57
CA THR A 67 -16.41 -3.10 -1.97
C THR A 67 -14.96 -2.63 -2.07
N PRO A 68 -13.97 -3.53 -1.98
CA PRO A 68 -12.57 -3.12 -2.16
C PRO A 68 -12.30 -2.49 -3.54
N ALA A 69 -13.08 -2.84 -4.57
CA ALA A 69 -12.97 -2.23 -5.89
C ALA A 69 -13.39 -0.76 -5.87
N GLU A 70 -14.59 -0.48 -5.36
CA GLU A 70 -15.10 0.90 -5.22
C GLU A 70 -14.21 1.74 -4.30
N THR A 71 -13.74 1.16 -3.18
CA THR A 71 -12.83 1.85 -2.26
C THR A 71 -11.53 2.27 -2.96
N ARG A 72 -10.92 1.39 -3.76
CA ARG A 72 -9.70 1.73 -4.53
C ARG A 72 -9.93 2.84 -5.56
N GLU A 73 -11.12 2.91 -6.15
CA GLU A 73 -11.49 3.94 -7.12
C GLU A 73 -11.70 5.31 -6.46
N ARG A 74 -12.21 5.34 -5.22
CA ARG A 74 -12.50 6.56 -4.48
C ARG A 74 -11.32 7.15 -3.71
N LEU A 75 -10.40 6.32 -3.20
CA LEU A 75 -9.24 6.79 -2.44
C LEU A 75 -8.43 7.90 -3.14
N PRO A 76 -8.19 7.86 -4.48
CA PRO A 76 -7.58 8.98 -5.19
C PRO A 76 -8.30 10.32 -5.09
N GLU A 77 -9.64 10.31 -4.98
CA GLU A 77 -10.45 11.51 -4.79
C GLU A 77 -10.24 12.11 -3.39
N CYS A 78 -9.95 11.26 -2.40
CA CYS A 78 -9.52 11.63 -1.04
C CYS A 78 -8.03 12.03 -0.97
N GLY A 79 -7.34 12.17 -2.10
CA GLY A 79 -5.93 12.54 -2.15
C GLY A 79 -4.95 11.42 -1.79
N PHE A 80 -5.40 10.16 -1.79
CA PHE A 80 -4.50 9.01 -1.62
C PHE A 80 -3.88 8.59 -2.95
N SER A 81 -2.70 7.98 -2.87
CA SER A 81 -2.01 7.40 -4.02
C SER A 81 -1.64 5.95 -3.72
N GLU A 82 -1.74 5.07 -4.72
CA GLU A 82 -1.38 3.67 -4.57
C GLU A 82 0.12 3.52 -4.25
N LEU A 83 0.43 2.77 -3.19
CA LEU A 83 1.79 2.49 -2.73
C LEU A 83 2.22 1.10 -3.20
N VAL A 84 3.15 1.07 -4.16
CA VAL A 84 3.69 -0.19 -4.71
C VAL A 84 4.66 -0.85 -3.72
N ARG A 85 5.49 -0.04 -3.06
CA ARG A 85 6.53 -0.48 -2.12
C ARG A 85 6.02 -0.39 -0.69
N ALA A 86 5.39 -1.47 -0.24
CA ALA A 86 4.99 -1.71 1.14
C ALA A 86 5.19 -3.20 1.47
N TYR A 87 5.30 -3.54 2.75
CA TYR A 87 5.26 -4.93 3.20
C TYR A 87 3.96 -5.61 2.74
N PHE A 88 3.98 -6.94 2.64
CA PHE A 88 2.80 -7.72 2.31
C PHE A 88 2.08 -8.12 3.59
N HIS A 89 0.77 -7.91 3.62
CA HIS A 89 -0.03 -8.29 4.77
C HIS A 89 -1.13 -9.29 4.43
N ALA A 90 -1.33 -10.21 5.36
CA ALA A 90 -2.46 -11.11 5.38
C ALA A 90 -2.68 -11.60 6.82
N TYR A 91 -3.91 -11.90 7.18
CA TYR A 91 -4.25 -12.50 8.47
C TYR A 91 -5.21 -13.67 8.28
N ASP A 92 -5.33 -14.49 9.31
CA ASP A 92 -6.31 -15.58 9.35
C ASP A 92 -7.65 -15.06 9.85
N ARG A 93 -8.73 -15.37 9.13
CA ARG A 93 -10.11 -15.18 9.57
C ARG A 93 -10.85 -16.48 9.32
N ASP A 94 -11.31 -17.12 10.39
CA ASP A 94 -12.10 -18.34 10.32
C ASP A 94 -11.43 -19.47 9.51
N GLY A 95 -10.09 -19.55 9.56
CA GLY A 95 -9.31 -20.54 8.82
C GLY A 95 -9.06 -20.18 7.34
N GLU A 96 -9.49 -19.00 6.90
CA GLU A 96 -9.17 -18.45 5.58
C GLU A 96 -8.13 -17.33 5.69
N THR A 97 -7.12 -17.38 4.82
CA THR A 97 -6.13 -16.30 4.72
C THR A 97 -6.70 -15.11 3.94
N VAL A 98 -6.93 -14.00 4.64
CA VAL A 98 -7.39 -12.74 4.08
C VAL A 98 -6.19 -11.89 3.72
N HIS A 99 -5.98 -11.67 2.42
CA HIS A 99 -4.86 -10.87 1.92
C HIS A 99 -5.21 -9.39 1.79
N GLU A 100 -4.21 -8.54 1.97
CA GLU A 100 -4.28 -7.12 1.58
C GLU A 100 -4.62 -7.02 0.08
N VAL A 101 -5.63 -6.22 -0.24
CA VAL A 101 -6.12 -5.95 -1.60
C VAL A 101 -5.93 -4.50 -2.02
N GLY A 102 -5.21 -3.70 -1.24
CA GLY A 102 -4.89 -2.31 -1.55
C GLY A 102 -3.94 -1.72 -0.51
N SER A 103 -2.99 -0.90 -0.97
CA SER A 103 -2.04 -0.17 -0.13
C SER A 103 -1.94 1.24 -0.69
N PHE A 104 -2.26 2.24 0.12
CA PHE A 104 -2.45 3.62 -0.31
C PHE A 104 -1.90 4.60 0.70
N VAL A 105 -1.38 5.71 0.23
CA VAL A 105 -0.77 6.73 1.08
C VAL A 105 -1.29 8.12 0.73
N HIS A 106 -1.63 8.88 1.77
CA HIS A 106 -1.86 10.31 1.67
C HIS A 106 -0.67 11.05 2.28
N ARG A 107 -0.16 12.05 1.54
CA ARG A 107 0.96 12.91 1.96
C ARG A 107 0.49 14.36 1.94
N PRO A 108 0.19 14.97 3.09
CA PRO A 108 -0.35 16.33 3.13
C PRO A 108 0.56 17.35 2.44
N GLU A 109 1.88 17.22 2.61
CA GLU A 109 2.89 18.08 2.00
C GLU A 109 3.45 17.53 0.66
N GLY A 110 2.78 16.53 0.07
CA GLY A 110 3.19 15.91 -1.18
C GLY A 110 4.37 14.94 -1.04
N ILE A 111 4.96 14.55 -2.17
CA ILE A 111 5.95 13.44 -2.22
C ILE A 111 7.23 13.70 -1.40
N THR A 112 7.55 14.97 -1.14
CA THR A 112 8.70 15.41 -0.34
C THR A 112 8.32 15.80 1.08
N GLY A 113 7.07 15.57 1.51
CA GLY A 113 6.66 15.73 2.90
C GLY A 113 7.34 14.71 3.81
N ASP A 114 7.55 15.07 5.07
CA ASP A 114 8.26 14.22 6.03
C ASP A 114 7.44 13.00 6.46
N TRP A 115 6.12 13.06 6.30
CA TRP A 115 5.20 12.09 6.86
C TRP A 115 4.10 11.68 5.87
N GLN A 116 3.45 10.56 6.19
CA GLN A 116 2.33 10.05 5.42
C GLN A 116 1.33 9.30 6.33
N VAL A 117 0.06 9.33 5.93
CA VAL A 117 -0.93 8.33 6.40
C VAL A 117 -0.89 7.18 5.42
N HIS A 118 -0.58 5.98 5.89
CA HIS A 118 -0.66 4.76 5.10
C HIS A 118 -1.93 4.01 5.49
N VAL A 119 -2.74 3.67 4.49
CA VAL A 119 -3.91 2.80 4.64
C VAL A 119 -3.74 1.51 3.84
N ARG A 120 -4.19 0.40 4.42
CA ARG A 120 -4.26 -0.93 3.81
C ARG A 120 -5.72 -1.38 3.78
N LEU A 121 -6.09 -2.04 2.70
CA LEU A 121 -7.46 -2.50 2.45
C LEU A 121 -7.52 -4.03 2.53
N PHE A 122 -8.50 -4.54 3.25
CA PHE A 122 -8.83 -5.96 3.30
C PHE A 122 -10.32 -6.16 3.01
N PRO A 123 -10.72 -7.25 2.32
CA PRO A 123 -12.13 -7.56 2.16
C PRO A 123 -12.76 -7.94 3.50
N ALA A 124 -13.91 -7.37 3.80
CA ALA A 124 -14.77 -7.79 4.90
C ALA A 124 -15.68 -8.97 4.46
N PRO A 125 -16.21 -9.78 5.39
CA PRO A 125 -17.05 -10.93 5.07
C PRO A 125 -18.36 -10.59 4.36
N ASP A 126 -18.92 -9.41 4.62
CA ASP A 126 -20.16 -8.89 4.03
C ASP A 126 -19.93 -8.20 2.68
N GLY A 127 -18.70 -8.23 2.16
CA GLY A 127 -18.29 -7.56 0.92
C GLY A 127 -17.87 -6.10 1.12
N ALA A 128 -17.93 -5.57 2.34
CA ALA A 128 -17.38 -4.27 2.70
C ALA A 128 -15.84 -4.25 2.66
N THR A 129 -15.22 -3.12 3.01
CA THR A 129 -13.77 -2.98 3.04
C THR A 129 -13.29 -2.60 4.43
N GLU A 130 -12.45 -3.43 5.03
CA GLU A 130 -11.72 -3.08 6.24
C GLU A 130 -10.52 -2.20 5.89
N VAL A 131 -10.34 -1.15 6.68
CA VAL A 131 -9.24 -0.19 6.54
C VAL A 131 -8.35 -0.30 7.77
N TRP A 132 -7.06 -0.46 7.51
CA TRP A 132 -6.02 -0.44 8.54
C TRP A 132 -5.10 0.73 8.26
N ALA A 133 -4.86 1.60 9.23
CA ALA A 133 -4.18 2.86 9.05
C ALA A 133 -3.10 3.11 10.10
N HIS A 134 -2.01 3.77 9.67
CA HIS A 134 -1.03 4.33 10.59
C HIS A 134 -0.40 5.61 10.03
N TRP A 135 0.08 6.45 10.93
CA TRP A 135 0.93 7.59 10.60
C TRP A 135 2.41 7.18 10.69
N GLU A 136 3.19 7.49 9.66
CA GLU A 136 4.61 7.12 9.61
C GLU A 136 5.47 8.12 8.85
N PRO A 137 6.81 8.09 9.05
CA PRO A 137 7.73 8.84 8.22
C PRO A 137 7.61 8.43 6.75
N ASN A 138 7.63 9.40 5.85
CA ASN A 138 7.63 9.14 4.42
C ASN A 138 8.95 8.46 4.01
N PRO A 139 8.93 7.22 3.48
CA PRO A 139 10.13 6.50 3.12
C PRO A 139 10.90 7.09 1.92
N TYR A 140 10.34 8.09 1.22
CA TYR A 140 11.06 8.84 0.20
C TYR A 140 11.98 9.92 0.77
N VAL A 141 11.69 10.42 1.98
CA VAL A 141 12.44 11.50 2.63
C VAL A 141 13.25 10.96 3.80
N ALA A 142 12.67 10.09 4.63
CA ALA A 142 13.27 9.56 5.84
C ALA A 142 13.26 8.02 5.88
N PRO A 143 13.94 7.33 4.94
CA PRO A 143 13.87 5.87 4.82
C PRO A 143 14.39 5.12 6.06
N LEU A 144 15.41 5.64 6.75
CA LEU A 144 15.93 5.01 7.96
C LEU A 144 14.96 5.16 9.14
N ALA A 145 14.35 6.33 9.30
CA ALA A 145 13.34 6.58 10.33
C ALA A 145 12.10 5.68 10.11
N HIS A 146 11.65 5.56 8.86
CA HIS A 146 10.57 4.65 8.47
C HIS A 146 10.89 3.19 8.83
N LEU A 147 12.09 2.69 8.46
CA LEU A 147 12.50 1.31 8.80
C LEU A 147 12.63 1.05 10.31
N ARG A 148 12.90 2.10 11.09
CA ARG A 148 12.99 2.03 12.56
C ARG A 148 11.66 2.32 13.25
N MET A 149 10.60 2.61 12.49
CA MET A 149 9.30 3.00 12.99
C MET A 149 9.37 4.23 13.92
N GLU A 150 10.30 5.16 13.66
CA GLU A 150 10.46 6.38 14.45
C GLU A 150 9.24 7.29 14.26
N GLY A 151 8.49 7.56 15.33
CA GLY A 151 7.27 8.38 15.27
C GLY A 151 6.07 7.70 14.61
N TYR A 152 6.13 6.37 14.47
CA TYR A 152 5.02 5.52 14.04
C TYR A 152 3.85 5.64 15.04
N ASP A 153 2.65 5.97 14.54
CA ASP A 153 1.48 6.27 15.38
C ASP A 153 0.18 5.76 14.71
N PRO A 154 -0.28 4.55 15.09
CA PRO A 154 -1.53 3.97 14.59
C PRO A 154 -2.75 4.82 14.92
N ALA A 155 -2.87 5.31 16.16
CA ALA A 155 -4.02 6.09 16.59
C ALA A 155 -4.14 7.43 15.83
N ARG A 156 -3.02 8.08 15.50
CA ARG A 156 -3.03 9.25 14.61
C ARG A 156 -3.38 8.87 13.18
N GLY A 157 -2.89 7.73 12.69
CA GLY A 157 -3.24 7.20 11.38
C GLY A 157 -4.75 6.94 11.24
N GLU A 158 -5.36 6.28 12.22
CA GLU A 158 -6.80 6.06 12.33
C GLU A 158 -7.57 7.37 12.24
N ARG A 159 -7.26 8.35 13.10
CA ARG A 159 -7.95 9.65 13.10
C ARG A 159 -7.87 10.35 11.74
N LEU A 160 -6.67 10.41 11.16
CA LEU A 160 -6.49 11.06 9.85
C LEU A 160 -7.17 10.28 8.72
N ALA A 161 -7.17 8.96 8.76
CA ALA A 161 -7.91 8.14 7.80
C ALA A 161 -9.43 8.41 7.91
N ALA A 162 -9.97 8.50 9.11
CA ALA A 162 -11.38 8.81 9.34
C ALA A 162 -11.75 10.26 8.92
N GLU A 163 -10.83 11.21 9.07
CA GLU A 163 -11.01 12.59 8.60
C GLU A 163 -10.96 12.71 7.06
N LEU A 164 -10.13 11.90 6.39
CA LEU A 164 -9.89 11.98 4.95
C LEU A 164 -10.82 11.09 4.12
N ILE A 165 -11.33 10.00 4.69
CA ILE A 165 -12.10 8.98 3.98
C ILE A 165 -13.54 8.99 4.47
N ASP A 166 -14.41 9.60 3.66
CA ASP A 166 -15.84 9.68 3.97
C ASP A 166 -16.48 8.31 4.19
N GLY A 167 -17.09 8.14 5.36
CA GLY A 167 -17.86 6.95 5.72
C GLY A 167 -17.06 5.85 6.41
N LEU A 168 -15.78 6.07 6.73
CA LEU A 168 -15.01 5.17 7.57
C LEU A 168 -15.56 5.19 9.01
N ARG A 169 -15.91 4.02 9.55
CA ARG A 169 -16.53 3.85 10.87
C ARG A 169 -16.04 2.60 11.59
#